data_AF-A0A497PS57-F1
#
_entry.id   AF-A0A497PS57-F1
#
_cell.length_a   1.000
_cell.length_b   1.000
_cell.length_c   1.000
_cell.angle_alpha   90.00
_cell.angle_beta   90.00
_cell.angle_gamma   90.00
#
_symmetry.space_group_name_H-M   'P 1'
#
loop_
_entity.id
_entity.type
_entity.pdbx_description
1 polymer ?
#
loop_
_entity_poly.entity_id
_entity_poly.type
_entity_poly.pdbx_seq_one_letter_code
_entity_poly.pdbx_strand_id
1 'polypeptide(L)'
;MGAKTKAEFEAMRRKRSKRVEDAVNNAIVSLRKMGLNNADVIADSDDGTTFIVIDVKDIVKLIERKTRASVRKACGNTVEVVTYSEGDTIVIRVRK
;
A
#
# COMPACT_ATOMS: atom_id res chain seq x y z
N MET A 1 16.89 19.38 -40.86
CA MET A 1 16.89 19.11 -39.40
C MET A 1 15.56 18.45 -39.05
N GLY A 2 15.52 17.21 -38.54
CA GLY A 2 14.21 16.59 -38.24
C GLY A 2 14.17 15.11 -37.81
N ALA A 3 15.27 14.35 -37.90
CA ALA A 3 15.27 12.93 -37.54
C ALA A 3 15.87 12.63 -36.15
N LYS A 4 16.79 13.46 -35.64
CA LYS A 4 17.42 13.24 -34.32
C LYS A 4 16.45 13.42 -33.14
N THR A 5 15.42 14.25 -33.30
CA THR A 5 14.49 14.63 -32.22
C THR A 5 13.43 13.58 -31.88
N LYS A 6 12.94 12.77 -32.84
CA LYS A 6 11.89 11.77 -32.57
C LYS A 6 12.40 10.59 -31.73
N ALA A 7 13.56 10.03 -32.10
CA ALA A 7 14.19 8.94 -31.36
C ALA A 7 14.62 9.36 -29.95
N GLU A 8 15.12 10.58 -29.79
CA GLU A 8 15.45 11.15 -28.48
C GLU A 8 14.21 11.37 -27.60
N PHE A 9 13.09 11.80 -28.20
CA PHE A 9 11.82 11.98 -27.50
C PHE A 9 11.21 10.65 -27.06
N GLU A 10 11.22 9.63 -27.92
CA GLU A 10 10.77 8.27 -27.57
C GLU A 10 11.66 7.65 -26.49
N ALA A 11 12.97 7.83 -26.57
CA ALA A 11 13.90 7.37 -25.55
C ALA A 11 13.69 8.07 -24.20
N MET A 12 13.41 9.39 -24.21
CA MET A 12 13.02 10.13 -23.00
C MET A 12 11.70 9.63 -22.41
N ARG A 13 10.68 9.40 -23.25
CA ARG A 13 9.37 8.88 -22.82
C ARG A 13 9.54 7.49 -22.17
N ARG A 14 10.29 6.60 -22.80
CA ARG A 14 10.58 5.25 -22.28
C ARG A 14 11.37 5.28 -20.96
N LYS A 15 12.33 6.20 -20.82
CA LYS A 15 13.06 6.41 -19.55
C LYS A 15 12.15 6.90 -18.44
N ARG A 16 11.20 7.80 -18.73
CA ARG A 16 10.21 8.28 -17.76
C ARG A 16 9.25 7.17 -17.33
N SER A 17 8.71 6.41 -18.28
CA SER A 17 7.83 5.26 -17.99
C SER A 17 8.52 4.23 -17.09
N LYS A 18 9.79 3.90 -17.37
CA LYS A 18 10.56 2.97 -16.53
C LYS A 18 10.74 3.46 -15.08
N ARG A 19 10.98 4.77 -14.89
CA ARG A 19 11.10 5.34 -13.54
C ARG A 19 9.79 5.26 -12.75
N VAL A 20 8.66 5.42 -13.42
CA VAL A 20 7.34 5.27 -12.80
C VAL A 20 7.11 3.81 -12.42
N GLU A 21 7.39 2.87 -13.32
CA GLU A 21 7.32 1.42 -13.03
C GLU A 21 8.20 1.04 -11.82
N ASP A 22 9.45 1.49 -11.78
CA ASP A 22 10.36 1.23 -10.67
C ASP A 22 9.83 1.80 -9.34
N ALA A 23 9.31 3.04 -9.37
CA ALA A 23 8.73 3.68 -8.18
C ALA A 23 7.50 2.92 -7.66
N VAL A 24 6.62 2.50 -8.56
CA VAL A 24 5.40 1.74 -8.24
C VAL A 24 5.75 0.36 -7.68
N ASN A 25 6.69 -0.35 -8.30
CA ASN A 25 7.15 -1.65 -7.80
C ASN A 25 7.76 -1.54 -6.39
N ASN A 26 8.56 -0.50 -6.15
CA ASN A 26 9.13 -0.24 -4.82
C ASN A 26 8.05 0.09 -3.78
N ALA A 27 7.00 0.81 -4.17
CA ALA A 27 5.85 1.07 -3.32
C ALA A 27 5.11 -0.23 -2.96
N ILE A 28 4.81 -1.10 -3.94
CA ILE A 28 4.17 -2.41 -3.69
C ILE A 28 5.01 -3.26 -2.73
N VAL A 29 6.32 -3.34 -2.95
CA VAL A 29 7.22 -4.09 -2.06
C VAL A 29 7.16 -3.54 -0.63
N SER A 30 7.09 -2.22 -0.47
CA SER A 30 6.98 -1.57 0.84
C SER A 30 5.63 -1.86 1.51
N LEU A 31 4.53 -1.83 0.76
CA LEU A 31 3.19 -2.19 1.24
C LEU A 31 3.13 -3.66 1.70
N ARG A 32 3.72 -4.57 0.94
CA ARG A 32 3.82 -5.99 1.32
C ARG A 32 4.62 -6.20 2.59
N LYS A 33 5.72 -5.47 2.79
CA LYS A 33 6.48 -5.48 4.06
C LYS A 33 5.66 -4.97 5.25
N MET A 34 4.72 -4.05 5.01
CA MET A 34 3.75 -3.63 6.03
C MET A 34 2.66 -4.67 6.27
N GLY A 35 2.52 -5.70 5.44
CA GLY A 35 1.49 -6.73 5.52
C GLY A 35 0.22 -6.39 4.75
N LEU A 36 0.29 -5.42 3.84
CA LEU A 36 -0.76 -5.12 2.85
C LEU A 36 -0.45 -5.96 1.60
N ASN A 37 -1.05 -7.14 1.52
CA ASN A 37 -0.70 -8.15 0.52
C ASN A 37 -1.55 -8.02 -0.74
N ASN A 38 -2.74 -7.43 -0.61
CA ASN A 38 -3.71 -7.24 -1.68
C ASN A 38 -3.62 -5.81 -2.26
N ALA A 39 -2.41 -5.38 -2.59
CA ALA A 39 -2.16 -4.14 -3.32
C ALA A 39 -2.03 -4.44 -4.82
N ASP A 40 -2.77 -3.71 -5.63
CA ASP A 40 -2.78 -3.79 -7.09
C ASP A 40 -2.36 -2.46 -7.72
N VAL A 41 -2.05 -2.49 -9.01
CA VAL A 41 -1.62 -1.32 -9.78
C VAL A 41 -2.50 -1.17 -11.00
N ILE A 42 -3.13 -0.01 -11.12
CA ILE A 42 -3.93 0.35 -12.29
C ILE A 42 -3.22 1.50 -12.99
N ALA A 43 -2.84 1.33 -14.25
CA ALA A 43 -2.31 2.41 -15.08
C ALA A 43 -3.43 2.97 -15.94
N ASP A 44 -3.58 4.29 -15.95
CA ASP A 44 -4.44 5.00 -16.89
C ASP A 44 -3.63 5.29 -18.16
N SER A 45 -4.16 4.82 -19.29
CA SER A 45 -3.53 4.92 -20.60
C SER A 45 -3.55 6.34 -21.18
N ASP A 46 -4.47 7.20 -20.71
CA ASP A 46 -4.79 8.46 -21.37
C ASP A 46 -3.98 9.63 -20.80
N ASP A 47 -3.74 9.64 -19.48
CA ASP A 47 -2.99 10.69 -18.78
C ASP A 47 -1.59 10.24 -18.29
N GLY A 48 -1.29 8.95 -18.39
CA GLY A 48 -0.04 8.36 -17.91
C GLY A 48 0.04 8.29 -16.37
N THR A 49 -1.09 8.40 -15.69
CA THR A 49 -1.19 8.25 -14.23
C THR A 49 -1.17 6.77 -13.85
N THR A 50 -0.55 6.44 -12.73
CA THR A 50 -0.58 5.09 -12.17
C THR A 50 -1.11 5.15 -10.75
N PHE A 51 -2.14 4.36 -10.49
CA PHE A 51 -2.81 4.23 -9.21
C PHE A 51 -2.35 2.97 -8.52
N ILE A 52 -2.11 3.08 -7.21
CA ILE A 52 -1.92 1.92 -6.34
C ILE A 52 -3.23 1.72 -5.59
N VAL A 53 -3.88 0.60 -5.84
CA VAL A 53 -5.17 0.25 -5.24
C VAL A 53 -4.92 -0.73 -4.10
N ILE A 54 -5.46 -0.44 -2.93
CA ILE A 54 -5.27 -1.26 -1.73
C ILE A 54 -6.63 -1.67 -1.19
N ASP A 55 -6.82 -2.96 -0.93
CA ASP A 55 -8.04 -3.43 -0.26
C ASP A 55 -8.14 -2.81 1.14
N VAL A 56 -9.26 -2.14 1.41
CA VAL A 56 -9.57 -1.55 2.72
C VAL A 56 -9.51 -2.60 3.83
N LYS A 57 -9.88 -3.86 3.56
CA LYS A 57 -9.80 -4.95 4.54
C LYS A 57 -8.36 -5.23 4.98
N ASP A 58 -7.37 -5.03 4.11
CA ASP A 58 -5.95 -5.18 4.48
C ASP A 58 -5.50 -4.03 5.39
N ILE A 59 -5.97 -2.81 5.14
CA ILE A 59 -5.73 -1.65 6.01
C ILE A 59 -6.34 -1.90 7.40
N VAL A 60 -7.58 -2.38 7.45
CA VAL A 60 -8.27 -2.72 8.70
C VAL A 60 -7.49 -3.78 9.48
N LYS A 61 -7.11 -4.90 8.84
CA LYS A 61 -6.28 -5.95 9.47
C LYS A 61 -4.94 -5.42 9.97
N LEU A 62 -4.31 -4.51 9.23
CA LEU A 62 -3.06 -3.87 9.64
C LEU A 62 -3.25 -3.08 10.94
N ILE A 63 -4.30 -2.26 11.01
CA ILE A 63 -4.64 -1.46 12.19
C ILE A 63 -4.91 -2.39 13.39
N GLU A 64 -5.79 -3.37 13.22
CA GLU A 64 -6.12 -4.35 14.26
C GLU A 64 -4.86 -5.04 14.84
N ARG A 65 -3.97 -5.50 13.97
CA ARG A 65 -2.71 -6.15 14.36
C ARG A 65 -1.78 -5.19 15.11
N LYS A 66 -1.63 -3.95 14.63
CA LYS A 66 -0.76 -2.94 15.25
C LYS A 66 -1.27 -2.54 16.63
N THR A 67 -2.58 -2.34 16.77
CA THR A 67 -3.21 -2.04 18.05
C THR A 67 -3.03 -3.19 19.03
N ARG A 68 -3.33 -4.43 18.62
CA ARG A 68 -3.16 -5.62 19.49
C ARG A 68 -1.71 -5.76 19.96
N ALA A 69 -0.74 -5.56 19.07
CA ALA A 69 0.67 -5.60 19.41
C ALA A 69 1.06 -4.49 20.40
N SER A 70 0.53 -3.27 20.23
CA SER A 70 0.80 -2.14 21.12
C SER A 70 0.24 -2.38 22.53
N VAL A 71 -1.00 -2.85 22.64
CA VAL A 71 -1.61 -3.18 23.94
C VAL A 71 -0.86 -4.30 24.65
N ARG A 72 -0.51 -5.38 23.93
CA ARG A 72 0.31 -6.47 24.50
C ARG A 72 1.69 -6.00 24.95
N LYS A 73 2.30 -5.05 24.24
CA LYS A 73 3.58 -4.45 24.65
C LYS A 73 3.44 -3.65 25.94
N ALA A 74 2.33 -2.94 26.13
CA ALA A 74 2.09 -2.11 27.30
C ALA A 74 1.67 -2.92 28.54
N CYS A 75 0.80 -3.92 28.36
CA CYS A 75 0.17 -4.65 29.45
C CYS A 75 0.67 -6.10 29.62
N GLY A 76 1.53 -6.59 28.73
CA GLY A 76 1.93 -7.99 28.70
C GLY A 76 0.75 -8.93 28.45
N ASN A 77 0.84 -10.15 29.00
CA ASN A 77 -0.22 -11.16 28.92
C ASN A 77 -1.29 -11.01 30.01
N THR A 78 -1.35 -9.85 30.68
CA THR A 78 -2.30 -9.61 31.79
C THR A 78 -3.68 -9.19 31.33
N VAL A 79 -3.84 -8.89 30.03
CA VAL A 79 -5.10 -8.45 29.45
C VAL A 79 -5.43 -9.26 28.21
N GLU A 80 -6.69 -9.62 28.07
CA GLU A 80 -7.26 -10.14 26.83
C GLU A 80 -7.50 -8.96 25.88
N VAL A 81 -7.04 -9.09 24.64
CA VAL A 81 -7.25 -8.09 23.58
C VAL A 81 -7.92 -8.75 22.40
N VAL A 82 -9.15 -8.32 22.11
CA VAL A 82 -9.95 -8.77 20.96
C VAL A 82 -10.18 -7.58 20.05
N THR A 83 -9.95 -7.78 18.75
CA THR A 83 -10.23 -6.79 17.72
C THR A 83 -11.16 -7.41 16.69
N TYR A 84 -12.17 -6.65 16.28
CA TYR A 84 -13.09 -7.03 15.22
C TYR A 84 -13.64 -5.78 14.56
N SER A 85 -14.25 -5.95 13.39
CA SER A 85 -14.93 -4.87 12.67
C SER A 85 -16.44 -5.04 12.77
N GLU A 86 -17.15 -3.95 13.00
CA GLU A 86 -18.61 -3.89 13.03
C GLU A 86 -19.06 -2.69 12.19
N GLY A 87 -19.67 -2.97 11.03
CA GLY A 87 -19.99 -1.94 10.05
C GLY A 87 -18.73 -1.23 9.53
N ASP A 88 -18.70 0.09 9.69
CA ASP A 88 -17.59 0.98 9.32
C ASP A 88 -16.62 1.23 10.49
N THR A 89 -16.82 0.56 11.62
CA THR A 89 -16.08 0.79 12.86
C THR A 89 -15.17 -0.39 13.21
N ILE A 90 -13.94 -0.11 13.64
CA ILE A 90 -13.04 -1.10 14.24
C ILE A 90 -13.22 -1.06 15.75
N VAL A 91 -13.64 -2.17 16.35
CA VAL A 91 -13.80 -2.31 17.79
C VAL A 91 -12.57 -2.98 18.39
N ILE A 92 -12.01 -2.36 19.42
CA ILE A 92 -10.88 -2.86 20.19
C ILE A 92 -11.34 -3.07 21.62
N ARG A 93 -11.55 -4.32 22.01
CA ARG A 93 -11.94 -4.69 23.37
C ARG A 93 -10.71 -5.13 24.16
N VAL A 94 -10.45 -4.46 25.27
CA VAL A 94 -9.39 -4.81 26.23
C VAL A 94 -10.05 -5.19 27.56
N ARG A 95 -9.73 -6.37 28.09
CA ARG A 95 -10.27 -6.89 29.34
C ARG A 95 -9.16 -7.39 30.25
N LYS A 96 -9.29 -7.18 31.55
CA LYS A 96 -8.41 -7.74 32.60
C LYS A 96 -8.81 -9.16 32.97
#